data_AF-C6W8Q0-F1
#
_entry.id   AF-C6W8Q0-F1
#
_cell.length_a   1.000
_cell.length_b   1.000
_cell.length_c   1.000
_cell.angle_alpha   90.00
_cell.angle_beta   90.00
_cell.angle_gamma   90.00
#
_symmetry.space_group_name_H-M   'P 1'
#
loop_
_entity.id
_entity.type
_entity.pdbx_description
1 polymer ?
#
loop_
_entity_poly.entity_id
_entity_poly.type
_entity_poly.pdbx_seq_one_letter_code
_entity_poly.pdbx_strand_id
1 'polypeptide(L)'
;MCAGVCYARHGTYRFPQVLAKHERNLARVLDDLPQWESDILAELAHERFRGGKALRVHDSGDYFSDAYLSAWLRIARAVPDVLFYSYTKEVSRFRRLVEPDPPANFRWVYSYGGREDHLLDPEHGDRVADVFPDEAAITSAGWHTNAATDLDAVLGPSPVGMTQNAQPHLRHRIGGRTFGEWQAAEHARGRSLPRRPPHR
;
A
#
# COMPACT_ATOMS: atom_id res chain seq x y z
N MET A 1 -14.15 -1.42 -0.01
CA MET A 1 -13.90 -0.51 -1.15
C MET A 1 -12.67 -0.92 -1.98
N CYS A 2 -11.47 -1.08 -1.40
CA CYS A 2 -10.17 -1.22 -2.13
C CYS A 2 -10.20 -2.13 -3.37
N ALA A 3 -10.64 -3.38 -3.25
CA ALA A 3 -10.68 -4.31 -4.38
C ALA A 3 -11.64 -3.88 -5.50
N GLY A 4 -12.67 -3.08 -5.20
CA GLY A 4 -13.69 -2.66 -6.16
C GLY A 4 -13.26 -1.51 -7.08
N VAL A 5 -12.25 -0.73 -6.68
CA VAL A 5 -11.76 0.44 -7.43
C VAL A 5 -10.24 0.49 -7.56
N CYS A 6 -9.57 -0.65 -7.38
CA CYS A 6 -8.13 -0.76 -7.56
C CYS A 6 -7.78 -0.62 -9.04
N TYR A 7 -7.03 0.42 -9.40
CA TYR A 7 -6.61 0.68 -10.78
C TYR A 7 -5.86 -0.51 -11.41
N ALA A 8 -5.12 -1.29 -10.61
CA ALA A 8 -4.41 -2.49 -11.06
C ALA A 8 -5.34 -3.66 -11.46
N ARG A 9 -6.66 -3.53 -11.28
CA ARG A 9 -7.66 -4.46 -11.83
C ARG A 9 -8.27 -3.97 -13.15
N HIS A 10 -7.76 -2.87 -13.70
CA HIS A 10 -8.27 -2.21 -14.90
C HIS A 10 -7.13 -1.87 -15.87
N GLY A 11 -7.48 -1.51 -17.12
CA GLY A 11 -6.51 -1.00 -18.10
C GLY A 11 -5.38 -1.98 -18.43
N THR A 12 -4.16 -1.44 -18.57
CA THR A 12 -2.95 -2.16 -19.01
C THR A 12 -2.57 -3.34 -18.12
N TYR A 13 -2.91 -3.28 -16.82
CA TYR A 13 -2.72 -4.38 -15.88
C TYR A 13 -3.50 -5.64 -16.26
N ARG A 14 -4.55 -5.52 -17.07
CA ARG A 14 -5.36 -6.63 -17.56
C ARG A 14 -4.83 -7.24 -18.85
N PHE A 15 -3.77 -6.69 -19.43
CA PHE A 15 -3.20 -7.26 -20.64
C PHE A 15 -2.61 -8.64 -20.34
N PRO A 16 -2.84 -9.67 -21.19
CA PRO A 16 -2.45 -11.05 -20.89
C PRO A 16 -0.97 -11.20 -20.50
N GLN A 17 -0.07 -10.50 -21.21
CA GLN A 17 1.36 -10.54 -20.94
C GLN A 17 1.75 -9.92 -19.59
N VAL A 18 1.01 -8.90 -19.15
CA VAL A 18 1.22 -8.23 -17.86
C VAL A 18 0.70 -9.13 -16.73
N LEU A 19 -0.51 -9.68 -16.88
CA LEU A 19 -1.08 -10.65 -15.95
C LEU A 19 -0.16 -11.86 -15.77
N ALA A 20 0.27 -12.48 -16.88
CA ALA A 20 1.16 -13.63 -16.83
C ALA A 20 2.50 -13.30 -16.15
N LYS A 21 3.00 -12.07 -16.27
CA LYS A 21 4.21 -11.63 -15.53
C LYS A 21 3.92 -11.55 -14.03
N HIS A 22 2.81 -10.95 -13.61
CA HIS A 22 2.43 -10.87 -12.20
C HIS A 22 2.19 -12.26 -11.60
N GLU A 23 1.53 -13.16 -12.33
CA GLU A 23 1.30 -14.54 -11.89
C GLU A 23 2.61 -15.31 -11.73
N ARG A 24 3.57 -15.18 -12.67
CA ARG A 24 4.90 -15.79 -12.52
C ARG A 24 5.66 -15.23 -11.32
N ASN A 25 5.60 -13.93 -11.08
CA ASN A 25 6.23 -13.31 -9.92
C ASN A 25 5.60 -13.82 -8.62
N LEU A 26 4.27 -13.92 -8.57
CA LEU A 26 3.56 -14.47 -7.41
C LEU A 26 3.93 -15.94 -7.18
N ALA A 27 3.92 -16.77 -8.24
CA ALA A 27 4.31 -18.17 -8.16
C ALA A 27 5.74 -18.31 -7.61
N ARG A 28 6.69 -17.47 -8.05
CA ARG A 28 8.06 -17.45 -7.49
C ARG A 28 8.07 -17.23 -5.98
N VAL A 29 7.26 -16.29 -5.47
CA VAL A 29 7.15 -16.04 -4.01
C VAL A 29 6.51 -17.22 -3.27
N LEU A 30 5.51 -17.85 -3.86
CA LEU A 30 4.76 -18.95 -3.23
C LEU A 30 5.52 -20.28 -3.25
N ASP A 31 6.23 -20.56 -4.34
CA ASP A 31 6.88 -21.84 -4.59
C ASP A 31 8.32 -21.85 -4.07
N ASP A 32 9.03 -20.70 -4.14
CA ASP A 32 10.45 -20.60 -3.78
C ASP A 32 10.82 -19.19 -3.29
N LEU A 33 10.34 -18.85 -2.10
CA LEU A 33 10.63 -17.56 -1.46
C LEU A 33 12.15 -17.28 -1.29
N PRO A 34 13.01 -18.26 -0.93
CA PRO A 34 14.46 -18.04 -0.89
C PRO A 34 15.05 -17.64 -2.23
N GLN A 35 14.66 -18.31 -3.33
CA GLN A 35 15.12 -17.91 -4.67
C GLN A 35 14.60 -16.53 -5.05
N TRP A 36 13.33 -16.24 -4.75
CA TRP A 36 12.76 -14.90 -4.96
C TRP A 36 13.58 -13.81 -4.25
N GLU A 37 13.95 -14.04 -2.99
CA GLU A 37 14.77 -13.11 -2.20
C GLU A 37 16.15 -12.91 -2.84
N SER A 38 16.79 -13.99 -3.29
CA SER A 38 18.05 -13.93 -4.03
C SER A 38 17.93 -13.15 -5.34
N ASP A 39 16.84 -13.33 -6.09
CA ASP A 39 16.59 -12.62 -7.36
C ASP A 39 16.47 -11.11 -7.13
N ILE A 40 15.77 -10.68 -6.06
CA ILE A 40 15.64 -9.27 -5.71
C ILE A 40 16.99 -8.68 -5.28
N LEU A 41 17.77 -9.41 -4.47
CA LEU A 41 19.10 -8.96 -4.05
C LEU A 41 20.05 -8.81 -5.25
N ALA A 42 20.02 -9.74 -6.19
CA ALA A 42 20.81 -9.65 -7.42
C ALA A 42 20.43 -8.42 -8.26
N GLU A 43 19.14 -8.10 -8.34
CA GLU A 43 18.66 -6.89 -9.01
C GLU A 43 19.14 -5.62 -8.31
N LEU A 44 19.06 -5.58 -6.98
CA LEU A 44 19.47 -4.43 -6.18
C LEU A 44 20.99 -4.20 -6.16
N ALA A 45 21.79 -5.20 -6.51
CA ALA A 45 23.23 -5.06 -6.66
C ALA A 45 23.64 -4.24 -7.91
N HIS A 46 22.71 -4.01 -8.85
CA HIS A 46 22.98 -3.29 -10.08
C HIS A 46 23.26 -1.80 -9.83
N GLU A 47 24.11 -1.19 -10.66
CA GLU A 47 24.58 0.20 -10.46
C GLU A 47 23.46 1.25 -10.38
N ARG A 48 22.31 0.96 -11.00
CA ARG A 48 21.13 1.83 -11.01
C ARG A 48 20.54 2.07 -9.62
N PHE A 49 20.82 1.18 -8.66
CA PHE A 49 20.38 1.29 -7.27
C PHE A 49 21.46 1.85 -6.33
N ARG A 50 22.67 2.12 -6.82
CA ARG A 50 23.72 2.74 -6.02
C ARG A 50 23.41 4.22 -5.74
N GLY A 51 23.92 4.73 -4.62
CA GLY A 51 23.88 6.16 -4.27
C GLY A 51 22.58 6.63 -3.63
N GLY A 52 22.01 5.86 -2.69
CA GLY A 52 20.88 6.35 -1.87
C GLY A 52 19.53 6.34 -2.59
N LYS A 53 19.31 5.40 -3.53
CA LYS A 53 18.03 5.33 -4.26
C LYS A 53 16.89 4.89 -3.34
N ALA A 54 15.69 5.33 -3.66
CA ALA A 54 14.49 4.90 -2.96
C ALA A 54 13.67 3.92 -3.81
N LEU A 55 13.19 2.85 -3.18
CA LEU A 55 12.39 1.79 -3.77
C LEU A 55 11.04 1.71 -3.07
N ARG A 56 9.96 1.89 -3.82
CA ARG A 56 8.61 1.56 -3.36
C ARG A 56 8.37 0.07 -3.51
N VAL A 57 8.09 -0.63 -2.42
CA VAL A 57 7.96 -2.09 -2.39
C VAL A 57 6.81 -2.59 -3.28
N HIS A 58 5.68 -1.87 -3.27
CA HIS A 58 4.49 -2.23 -4.05
C HIS A 58 4.02 -1.05 -4.89
N ASP A 59 4.01 -1.20 -6.21
CA ASP A 59 3.24 -0.31 -7.09
C ASP A 59 1.73 -0.50 -6.81
N SER A 60 1.29 -1.76 -6.78
CA SER A 60 -0.08 -2.16 -6.39
C SER A 60 -0.07 -3.42 -5.52
N GLY A 61 -1.21 -3.72 -4.87
CA GLY A 61 -1.33 -4.82 -3.93
C GLY A 61 -0.80 -4.46 -2.54
N ASP A 62 -0.60 -5.47 -1.71
CA ASP A 62 -0.11 -5.33 -0.32
C ASP A 62 0.55 -6.65 0.14
N TYR A 63 1.07 -6.66 1.37
CA TYR A 63 1.70 -7.85 1.95
C TYR A 63 0.67 -8.94 2.27
N PHE A 64 0.64 -10.00 1.46
CA PHE A 64 -0.34 -11.09 1.60
C PHE A 64 0.05 -12.16 2.62
N SER A 65 1.28 -12.17 3.14
CA SER A 65 1.73 -13.12 4.16
C SER A 65 2.85 -12.56 5.05
N ASP A 66 2.98 -13.14 6.26
CA ASP A 66 4.06 -12.80 7.20
C ASP A 66 5.44 -13.16 6.64
N ALA A 67 5.54 -14.29 5.92
CA ALA A 67 6.78 -14.73 5.29
C ALA A 67 7.23 -13.76 4.20
N TYR A 68 6.30 -13.26 3.38
CA TYR A 68 6.58 -12.30 2.32
C TYR A 68 7.02 -10.93 2.87
N LEU A 69 6.33 -10.40 3.88
CA LEU A 69 6.78 -9.17 4.56
C LEU A 69 8.17 -9.37 5.19
N SER A 70 8.38 -10.48 5.90
CA SER A 70 9.67 -10.77 6.54
C SER A 70 10.82 -10.86 5.53
N ALA A 71 10.58 -11.39 4.32
CA ALA A 71 11.57 -11.42 3.25
C ALA A 71 11.96 -10.01 2.80
N TRP A 72 10.99 -9.10 2.62
CA TRP A 72 11.28 -7.69 2.34
C TRP A 72 12.10 -7.03 3.45
N LEU A 73 11.81 -7.33 4.72
CA LEU A 73 12.59 -6.79 5.84
C LEU A 73 14.03 -7.32 5.87
N ARG A 74 14.28 -8.56 5.41
CA ARG A 74 15.64 -9.10 5.25
C ARG A 74 16.37 -8.43 4.09
N ILE A 75 15.69 -8.26 2.95
CA ILE A 75 16.22 -7.55 1.77
C ILE A 75 16.63 -6.13 2.15
N ALA A 76 15.77 -5.40 2.88
CA ALA A 76 16.07 -4.05 3.32
C ALA A 76 17.34 -3.99 4.18
N ARG A 77 17.49 -4.91 5.15
CA ARG A 77 18.70 -5.00 5.99
C ARG A 77 19.95 -5.36 5.18
N ALA A 78 19.82 -6.19 4.15
CA ALA A 78 20.95 -6.61 3.30
C ALA A 78 21.44 -5.50 2.36
N VAL A 79 20.61 -4.48 2.07
CA VAL A 79 20.92 -3.39 1.15
C VAL A 79 20.70 -2.03 1.82
N PRO A 80 21.53 -1.66 2.83
CA PRO A 80 21.31 -0.47 3.64
C PRO A 80 21.35 0.86 2.86
N ASP A 81 22.01 0.87 1.69
CA ASP A 81 22.13 2.05 0.82
C ASP A 81 20.85 2.38 0.03
N VAL A 82 19.84 1.51 0.05
CA VAL A 82 18.56 1.73 -0.61
C VAL A 82 17.50 2.06 0.43
N LEU A 83 16.78 3.17 0.25
CA LEU A 83 15.61 3.51 1.07
C LEU A 83 14.40 2.72 0.57
N PHE A 84 13.91 1.78 1.37
CA PHE A 84 12.67 1.07 1.08
C PHE A 84 11.49 1.83 1.67
N TYR A 85 10.41 1.94 0.92
CA TYR A 85 9.17 2.46 1.45
C TYR A 85 7.92 1.76 0.92
N SER A 86 6.84 1.82 1.70
CA SER A 86 5.57 1.23 1.31
C SER A 86 4.36 1.99 1.83
N TYR A 87 3.30 2.00 1.03
CA TYR A 87 1.94 2.20 1.50
C TYR A 87 1.40 0.83 1.90
N THR A 88 0.72 0.73 3.04
CA THR A 88 0.09 -0.52 3.45
C THR A 88 -1.22 -0.31 4.18
N LYS A 89 -2.11 -1.29 4.04
CA LYS A 89 -3.38 -1.45 4.77
C LYS A 89 -3.30 -2.58 5.80
N GLU A 90 -2.18 -3.29 5.89
CA GLU A 90 -1.95 -4.44 6.78
C GLU A 90 -1.44 -3.95 8.16
N VAL A 91 -2.24 -3.13 8.84
CA VAL A 91 -1.90 -2.46 10.10
C VAL A 91 -1.49 -3.46 11.18
N SER A 92 -2.30 -4.49 11.39
CA SER A 92 -2.05 -5.54 12.40
C SER A 92 -0.77 -6.32 12.12
N ARG A 93 -0.40 -6.49 10.85
CA ARG A 93 0.82 -7.17 10.43
C ARG A 93 2.05 -6.31 10.71
N PHE A 94 1.99 -5.02 10.40
CA PHE A 94 3.09 -4.08 10.64
C PHE A 94 3.36 -3.87 12.12
N ARG A 95 2.32 -3.70 12.93
CA ARG A 95 2.43 -3.64 14.40
C ARG A 95 3.15 -4.84 14.99
N ARG A 96 2.92 -6.04 14.44
CA ARG A 96 3.52 -7.28 14.92
C ARG A 96 4.95 -7.50 14.40
N LEU A 97 5.23 -7.15 13.15
CA LEU A 97 6.44 -7.60 12.45
C LEU A 97 7.43 -6.50 12.07
N VAL A 98 7.00 -5.24 12.01
CA VAL A 98 7.83 -4.12 11.53
C VAL A 98 8.12 -3.16 12.67
N GLU A 99 7.08 -2.64 13.34
CA GLU A 99 7.21 -1.64 14.39
C GLU A 99 8.16 -2.01 15.53
N PRO A 100 8.24 -3.28 16.00
CA PRO A 100 9.14 -3.65 17.10
C PRO A 100 10.64 -3.54 16.77
N ASP A 101 11.02 -3.75 15.50
CA ASP A 101 12.41 -3.69 15.03
C ASP A 101 12.45 -3.37 13.52
N PRO A 102 12.19 -2.11 13.12
CA PRO A 102 12.17 -1.74 11.72
C PRO A 102 13.62 -1.63 11.18
N PRO A 103 13.92 -2.14 9.98
CA PRO A 103 15.18 -1.83 9.31
C PRO A 103 15.38 -0.32 9.21
N ALA A 104 16.60 0.17 9.49
CA ALA A 104 16.90 1.61 9.54
C ALA A 104 16.56 2.35 8.23
N ASN A 105 16.66 1.65 7.10
CA ASN A 105 16.36 2.12 5.74
C ASN A 105 14.96 1.72 5.24
N PHE A 106 14.04 1.34 6.13
CA PHE A 106 12.66 1.01 5.77
C PHE A 106 11.69 2.03 6.38
N ARG A 107 10.80 2.58 5.55
CA ARG A 107 9.76 3.54 5.95
C ARG A 107 8.39 3.09 5.46
N TRP A 108 7.33 3.53 6.11
CA TRP A 108 5.98 3.20 5.67
C TRP A 108 4.99 4.30 6.00
N VAL A 109 3.85 4.22 5.32
CA VAL A 109 2.66 5.02 5.59
C VAL A 109 1.45 4.12 5.54
N TYR A 110 0.60 4.22 6.55
CA TYR A 110 -0.66 3.49 6.57
C TYR A 110 -1.67 4.16 5.64
N SER A 111 -2.31 3.39 4.77
CA SER A 111 -3.24 3.93 3.79
C SER A 111 -4.67 3.61 4.16
N TYR A 112 -5.51 4.62 4.30
CA TYR A 112 -6.96 4.48 4.46
C TYR A 112 -7.60 3.73 3.28
N GLY A 113 -8.80 3.20 3.53
CA GLY A 113 -9.57 2.44 2.56
C GLY A 113 -9.41 0.92 2.67
N GLY A 114 -8.83 0.43 3.76
CA GLY A 114 -8.57 -0.96 4.08
C GLY A 114 -9.57 -1.58 5.06
N ARG A 115 -9.37 -2.86 5.41
CA ARG A 115 -10.26 -3.55 6.37
C ARG A 115 -9.93 -3.16 7.83
N GLU A 116 -8.73 -2.65 8.03
CA GLU A 116 -8.14 -2.37 9.33
C GLU A 116 -8.06 -0.87 9.63
N ASP A 117 -8.81 -0.03 8.92
CA ASP A 117 -8.82 1.44 9.13
C ASP A 117 -9.16 1.80 10.59
N HIS A 118 -9.94 0.96 11.28
CA HIS A 118 -10.29 1.12 12.69
C HIS A 118 -9.12 0.90 13.66
N LEU A 119 -7.99 0.36 13.19
CA LEU A 119 -6.78 0.20 13.98
C LEU A 119 -5.90 1.45 13.91
N LEU A 120 -6.05 2.29 12.88
CA LEU A 120 -5.20 3.47 12.66
C LEU A 120 -5.38 4.49 13.79
N ASP A 121 -4.26 5.06 14.20
CA ASP A 121 -4.17 6.00 15.32
C ASP A 121 -3.25 7.19 14.98
N PRO A 122 -3.68 8.08 14.06
CA PRO A 122 -2.87 9.23 13.64
C PRO A 122 -2.60 10.22 14.77
N GLU A 123 -3.44 10.26 15.82
CA GLU A 123 -3.24 11.12 16.99
C GLU A 123 -2.03 10.70 17.83
N HIS A 124 -1.69 9.40 17.80
CA HIS A 124 -0.56 8.84 18.55
C HIS A 124 0.64 8.47 17.66
N GLY A 125 0.70 9.05 16.46
CA GLY A 125 1.91 9.03 15.62
C GLY A 125 1.85 8.11 14.41
N ASP A 126 0.72 7.46 14.11
CA ASP A 126 0.59 6.76 12.83
C ASP A 126 0.70 7.75 11.67
N ARG A 127 1.70 7.52 10.81
CA ARG A 127 1.77 8.22 9.53
C ARG A 127 0.69 7.65 8.61
N VAL A 128 -0.23 8.50 8.19
CA VAL A 128 -1.38 8.07 7.37
C VAL A 128 -1.45 8.75 6.00
N ALA A 129 -2.04 8.05 5.04
CA ALA A 129 -2.37 8.54 3.71
C ALA A 129 -3.80 8.16 3.28
N ASP A 130 -4.48 9.02 2.53
CA ASP A 130 -5.80 8.76 1.96
C ASP A 130 -5.87 9.24 0.50
N VAL A 131 -6.86 8.75 -0.24
CA VAL A 131 -7.09 9.09 -1.64
C VAL A 131 -8.29 10.02 -1.75
N PHE A 132 -8.04 11.27 -2.13
CA PHE A 132 -8.99 12.37 -2.28
C PHE A 132 -9.43 12.56 -3.73
N PRO A 133 -10.61 13.17 -3.97
CA PRO A 133 -11.08 13.44 -5.34
C PRO A 133 -10.13 14.36 -6.14
N ASP A 134 -9.55 15.37 -5.49
CA ASP A 134 -8.64 16.34 -6.10
C ASP A 134 -7.76 17.06 -5.05
N GLU A 135 -6.82 17.90 -5.52
CA GLU A 135 -5.91 18.69 -4.69
C GLU A 135 -6.61 19.73 -3.81
N ALA A 136 -7.76 20.26 -4.27
CA ALA A 136 -8.53 21.23 -3.50
C ALA A 136 -9.15 20.57 -2.25
N ALA A 137 -9.62 19.32 -2.38
CA ALA A 137 -10.11 18.53 -1.27
C ALA A 137 -8.99 18.17 -0.27
N ILE A 138 -7.79 17.84 -0.76
CA ILE A 138 -6.60 17.61 0.10
C ILE A 138 -6.32 18.87 0.94
N THR A 139 -6.23 20.02 0.27
CA THR A 139 -5.94 21.31 0.93
C THR A 139 -7.04 21.69 1.92
N SER A 140 -8.31 21.52 1.54
CA SER A 140 -9.46 21.86 2.40
C SER A 140 -9.53 20.99 3.65
N ALA A 141 -9.07 19.73 3.58
CA ALA A 141 -8.96 18.85 4.73
C ALA A 141 -7.76 19.17 5.64
N GLY A 142 -6.86 20.07 5.22
CA GLY A 142 -5.61 20.36 5.92
C GLY A 142 -4.54 19.28 5.75
N TRP A 143 -4.62 18.46 4.69
CA TRP A 143 -3.69 17.37 4.40
C TRP A 143 -2.61 17.84 3.43
N HIS A 144 -1.52 17.07 3.34
CA HIS A 144 -0.38 17.42 2.50
C HIS A 144 -0.31 16.56 1.24
N THR A 145 -0.26 17.18 0.07
CA THR A 145 -0.12 16.47 -1.21
C THR A 145 1.28 15.87 -1.37
N ASN A 146 1.37 14.72 -2.05
CA ASN A 146 2.62 14.10 -2.49
C ASN A 146 2.83 14.20 -4.01
N ALA A 147 2.09 15.08 -4.71
CA ALA A 147 2.12 15.15 -6.16
C ALA A 147 3.51 15.50 -6.76
N ALA A 148 4.36 16.20 -5.99
CA ALA A 148 5.72 16.52 -6.42
C ALA A 148 6.65 15.30 -6.42
N THR A 149 6.51 14.43 -5.42
CA THR A 149 7.26 13.18 -5.30
C THR A 149 6.54 12.18 -4.39
N ASP A 150 6.45 10.92 -4.84
CA ASP A 150 5.84 9.84 -4.05
C ASP A 150 6.56 9.63 -2.70
N LEU A 151 7.83 10.04 -2.59
CA LEU A 151 8.61 9.98 -1.35
C LEU A 151 8.08 10.87 -0.23
N ASP A 152 7.35 11.94 -0.56
CA ASP A 152 6.73 12.80 0.44
C ASP A 152 5.70 12.02 1.28
N ALA A 153 5.23 10.89 0.76
CA ALA A 153 4.36 10.02 1.52
C ALA A 153 5.01 9.36 2.73
N VAL A 154 6.34 9.33 2.82
CA VAL A 154 7.09 8.78 3.97
C VAL A 154 8.16 9.74 4.54
N LEU A 155 8.60 10.73 3.78
CA LEU A 155 9.60 11.72 4.20
C LEU A 155 9.05 13.13 4.40
N GLY A 156 7.88 13.43 3.82
CA GLY A 156 7.26 14.75 3.88
C GLY A 156 6.41 14.96 5.15
N PRO A 157 5.62 16.04 5.21
CA PRO A 157 4.63 16.23 6.27
C PRO A 157 3.51 15.18 6.22
N SER A 158 2.79 14.98 7.33
CA SER A 158 1.69 14.01 7.48
C SER A 158 0.54 14.69 8.22
N PRO A 159 -0.74 14.38 7.90
CA PRO A 159 -1.25 13.32 7.03
C PRO A 159 -1.12 13.63 5.52
N VAL A 160 -1.07 12.57 4.69
CA VAL A 160 -0.74 12.67 3.25
C VAL A 160 -1.98 12.44 2.38
N GLY A 161 -2.29 13.38 1.49
CA GLY A 161 -3.34 13.24 0.49
C GLY A 161 -2.77 12.83 -0.87
N MET A 162 -3.38 11.82 -1.49
CA MET A 162 -3.18 11.47 -2.90
C MET A 162 -4.45 11.72 -3.70
N THR A 163 -4.35 12.03 -4.98
CA THR A 163 -5.56 12.17 -5.83
C THR A 163 -6.01 10.84 -6.41
N GLN A 164 -7.32 10.71 -6.65
CA GLN A 164 -7.90 9.54 -7.32
C GLN A 164 -7.28 9.35 -8.71
N ASN A 165 -7.06 8.07 -9.09
CA ASN A 165 -6.58 7.72 -10.44
C ASN A 165 -7.47 8.34 -11.53
N ALA A 166 -6.86 8.80 -12.62
CA ALA A 166 -7.54 9.53 -13.69
C ALA A 166 -8.56 8.71 -14.51
N GLN A 167 -8.68 7.39 -14.28
CA GLN A 167 -9.64 6.52 -14.98
C GLN A 167 -11.11 6.99 -14.74
N PRO A 168 -11.83 7.45 -15.79
CA PRO A 168 -13.13 8.11 -15.61
C PRO A 168 -14.19 7.27 -14.91
N HIS A 169 -14.26 5.97 -15.22
CA HIS A 169 -15.22 5.06 -14.61
C HIS A 169 -14.95 4.81 -13.12
N LEU A 170 -13.68 4.85 -12.70
CA LEU A 170 -13.31 4.76 -11.28
C LEU A 170 -13.67 6.05 -10.56
N ARG A 171 -13.31 7.22 -11.13
CA ARG A 171 -13.67 8.53 -10.57
C ARG A 171 -15.17 8.70 -10.40
N HIS A 172 -15.96 8.32 -11.40
CA HIS A 172 -17.42 8.34 -11.30
C HIS A 172 -17.93 7.43 -10.17
N ARG A 173 -17.33 6.25 -10.00
CA ARG A 173 -17.75 5.30 -8.96
C ARG A 173 -17.35 5.75 -7.55
N ILE A 174 -16.18 6.36 -7.39
CA ILE A 174 -15.71 6.90 -6.11
C ILE A 174 -16.49 8.19 -5.77
N GLY A 175 -16.68 9.06 -6.76
CA GLY A 175 -17.33 10.36 -6.58
C GLY A 175 -16.47 11.31 -5.75
N GLY A 176 -17.12 12.24 -5.04
CA GLY A 176 -16.45 13.23 -4.19
C GLY A 176 -15.96 12.71 -2.84
N ARG A 177 -15.88 11.39 -2.64
CA ARG A 177 -15.48 10.77 -1.37
C ARG A 177 -13.99 10.50 -1.34
N THR A 178 -13.41 10.46 -0.14
CA THR A 178 -12.12 9.80 0.07
C THR A 178 -12.25 8.28 0.12
N PHE A 179 -11.13 7.58 0.05
CA PHE A 179 -11.11 6.13 0.24
C PHE A 179 -11.48 5.74 1.68
N GLY A 180 -10.98 6.49 2.67
CA GLY A 180 -11.36 6.33 4.08
C GLY A 180 -12.86 6.52 4.30
N GLU A 181 -13.45 7.59 3.77
CA GLU A 181 -14.89 7.87 3.89
C GLU A 181 -15.76 6.75 3.30
N TRP A 182 -15.40 6.27 2.10
CA TRP A 182 -16.14 5.18 1.49
C TRP A 182 -16.01 3.90 2.33
N GLN A 183 -14.81 3.57 2.79
CA GLN A 183 -14.60 2.38 3.59
C GLN A 183 -15.35 2.43 4.94
N ALA A 184 -15.38 3.59 5.60
CA ALA A 184 -16.18 3.81 6.79
C ALA A 184 -17.69 3.58 6.53
N ALA A 185 -18.21 4.09 5.41
CA ALA A 185 -19.60 3.88 5.02
C ALA A 185 -19.94 2.40 4.76
N GLU A 186 -19.04 1.64 4.11
CA GLU A 186 -19.22 0.19 3.90
C GLU A 186 -19.24 -0.57 5.23
N HIS A 187 -18.36 -0.23 6.18
CA HIS A 187 -18.36 -0.84 7.51
C HIS A 187 -19.62 -0.54 8.32
N ALA A 188 -20.14 0.70 8.24
CA ALA A 188 -21.41 1.07 8.87
C ALA A 188 -22.57 0.24 8.31
N ARG A 189 -22.64 0.08 6.97
CA ARG A 189 -23.65 -0.76 6.30
C ARG A 189 -23.54 -2.24 6.68
N GLY A 190 -22.34 -2.79 6.71
CA GLY A 190 -22.10 -4.18 7.11
C GLY A 190 -22.50 -4.48 8.56
N ARG A 191 -22.37 -3.50 9.46
CA ARG A 191 -22.86 -3.58 10.85
C ARG A 191 -24.39 -3.49 10.97
N SER A 192 -25.06 -2.79 10.06
CA SER A 192 -26.52 -2.63 10.04
C SER A 192 -27.31 -3.80 9.44
N LEU A 193 -26.65 -4.74 8.74
CA LEU A 193 -27.32 -5.91 8.18
C LEU A 193 -27.44 -7.01 9.26
N PRO A 194 -28.66 -7.55 9.53
CA PRO A 194 -28.82 -8.62 10.49
C PRO A 194 -27.99 -9.85 10.06
N ARG A 195 -27.21 -10.40 11.00
CA ARG A 195 -26.49 -11.66 10.79
C ARG A 195 -27.51 -12.74 10.42
N ARG A 196 -27.40 -13.29 9.21
CA ARG A 196 -28.16 -14.49 8.83
C ARG A 196 -27.87 -15.59 9.86
N PRO A 197 -28.88 -16.25 10.43
CA PRO A 197 -28.65 -17.35 11.37
C PRO A 197 -27.92 -18.48 10.61
N PRO A 198 -27.02 -19.22 11.29
CA PRO A 198 -26.33 -20.34 10.68
C PRO A 198 -27.38 -21.38 10.24
N HIS A 199 -27.31 -21.78 8.98
CA HIS A 199 -28.12 -22.88 8.46
C HIS A 199 -27.78 -24.15 9.26
N ARG A 200 -28.83 -24.82 9.76
CA ARG A 200 -28.78 -26.13 10.44
C ARG A 200 -28.52 -27.24 9.45
#